data_AF-A0A7C5N9I8-F1
#
_entry.id   AF-A0A7C5N9I8-F1
#
_cell.length_a   1.000
_cell.length_b   1.000
_cell.length_c   1.000
_cell.angle_alpha   90.00
_cell.angle_beta   90.00
_cell.angle_gamma   90.00
#
_symmetry.space_group_name_H-M   'P 1'
#
loop_
_entity.id
_entity.type
_entity.pdbx_description
1 polymer ?
#
loop_
_entity_poly.entity_id
_entity_poly.type
_entity_poly.pdbx_seq_one_letter_code
_entity_poly.pdbx_strand_id
1 'polypeptide(L)'
;MSTQKSPNFTKWLKRIIVILIFLEIVYLTLFNIFLNTSDAQKRINTIEPDKFQIQWESAWTPYPFRIHAKNLTIKGNSGSKEWQADVHTASATLSLPSLMRHEVKVCNVKLKDITYTRQAATSAAAPLTAINNEDNNSLTGAVEGDEKKKSPWDFVLSGVKICGHHTLKSSRLAGVLEGKIDTDLEINTKNGLLSVGDGKISITINTLKNDKDQEIVKEGKIESRFTISPVAFKEKRRGELLPYLALDAAITAQMKNLDIFDTHLKKSRGIGLSGKGALKCAIHLKNGKLLPGSRLQIDADKLSAAKRDYMLRGDGKIIASVTQKHPETLEGKILFANFQAYRLGTEHAPGDKTETMLFRG
;
A
#
# COMPACT_ATOMS: atom_id res chain seq x y z
N MET A 1 -63.47 17.66 -20.87
CA MET A 1 -62.22 18.44 -20.82
C MET A 1 -61.09 17.51 -21.29
N SER A 2 -60.96 17.33 -22.60
CA SER A 2 -60.08 16.32 -23.20
C SER A 2 -58.74 16.95 -23.60
N THR A 3 -57.66 16.47 -23.01
CA THR A 3 -56.27 16.86 -23.31
C THR A 3 -55.83 16.23 -24.63
N GLN A 4 -55.98 16.97 -25.72
CA GLN A 4 -55.45 16.64 -27.03
C GLN A 4 -53.91 16.75 -27.00
N LYS A 5 -53.23 15.64 -26.65
CA LYS A 5 -51.77 15.53 -26.67
C LYS A 5 -51.30 15.59 -28.13
N SER A 6 -50.66 16.69 -28.53
CA SER A 6 -50.36 16.96 -29.94
C SER A 6 -49.43 15.88 -30.54
N PRO A 7 -49.70 15.40 -31.78
CA PRO A 7 -48.87 14.40 -32.47
C PRO A 7 -47.48 14.92 -32.86
N ASN A 8 -47.23 16.23 -32.70
CA ASN A 8 -45.93 16.86 -32.96
C ASN A 8 -45.00 16.78 -31.74
N PHE A 9 -45.52 16.71 -30.52
CA PHE A 9 -44.69 16.61 -29.30
C PHE A 9 -43.94 15.27 -29.25
N THR A 10 -44.61 14.16 -29.61
CA THR A 10 -43.97 12.84 -29.68
C THR A 10 -42.94 12.74 -30.81
N LYS A 11 -43.16 13.42 -31.95
CA LYS A 11 -42.17 13.50 -33.04
C LYS A 11 -40.95 14.36 -32.68
N TRP A 12 -41.16 15.49 -32.01
CA TRP A 12 -40.08 16.37 -31.54
C TRP A 12 -39.25 15.70 -30.44
N LEU A 13 -39.90 15.04 -29.48
CA LEU A 13 -39.23 14.27 -28.43
C LEU A 13 -38.41 13.12 -29.02
N LYS A 14 -38.96 12.36 -29.98
CA LYS A 14 -38.21 11.33 -30.71
C LYS A 14 -36.99 11.93 -31.43
N ARG A 15 -37.13 13.09 -32.06
CA ARG A 15 -36.01 13.77 -32.75
C ARG A 15 -34.92 14.20 -31.78
N ILE A 16 -35.28 14.71 -30.60
CA ILE A 16 -34.31 15.04 -29.54
C ILE A 16 -33.61 13.79 -29.02
N ILE A 17 -34.36 12.71 -28.76
CA ILE A 17 -33.78 11.45 -28.30
C ILE A 17 -32.79 10.90 -29.35
N VAL A 18 -33.16 10.93 -30.64
CA VAL A 18 -32.27 10.49 -31.72
C VAL A 18 -31.03 11.37 -31.82
N ILE A 19 -31.16 12.69 -31.68
CA ILE A 19 -30.01 13.61 -31.69
C ILE A 19 -29.10 13.36 -30.48
N LEU A 20 -29.66 13.12 -29.28
CA LEU A 20 -28.90 12.78 -28.08
C LEU A 20 -28.15 11.46 -28.23
N ILE A 21 -28.83 10.42 -28.75
CA ILE A 21 -28.20 9.11 -29.03
C ILE A 21 -27.09 9.26 -30.07
N PHE A 22 -27.33 10.02 -31.14
CA PHE A 22 -26.31 10.26 -32.17
C PHE A 22 -25.12 11.01 -31.59
N LEU A 23 -25.36 12.07 -30.80
CA LEU A 23 -24.30 12.83 -30.14
C LEU A 23 -23.51 11.96 -29.15
N GLU A 24 -24.18 11.06 -28.44
CA GLU A 24 -23.54 10.07 -27.56
C GLU A 24 -22.68 9.07 -28.35
N ILE A 25 -23.18 8.53 -29.47
CA ILE A 25 -22.41 7.63 -30.34
C ILE A 25 -21.17 8.34 -30.92
N VAL A 26 -21.34 9.58 -31.39
CA VAL A 26 -20.24 10.41 -31.91
C VAL A 26 -19.22 10.67 -30.81
N TYR A 27 -19.67 11.03 -29.61
CA TYR A 27 -18.80 11.19 -28.45
C TYR A 27 -18.03 9.91 -28.13
N LEU A 28 -18.69 8.76 -28.02
CA LEU A 28 -18.06 7.48 -27.72
C LEU A 28 -17.03 7.12 -28.79
N THR A 29 -17.33 7.35 -30.06
CA THR A 29 -16.43 7.05 -31.17
C THR A 29 -15.19 7.94 -31.14
N LEU A 30 -15.36 9.26 -31.08
CA LEU A 30 -14.25 10.22 -31.06
C LEU A 30 -13.38 10.03 -29.81
N PHE A 31 -13.99 9.82 -28.65
CA PHE A 31 -13.27 9.68 -27.39
C PHE A 31 -12.52 8.34 -27.29
N ASN A 32 -13.09 7.24 -27.81
CA ASN A 32 -12.37 5.95 -27.89
C ASN A 32 -11.18 6.01 -28.84
N ILE A 33 -11.27 6.76 -29.95
CA ILE A 33 -10.13 6.97 -30.85
C ILE A 33 -9.07 7.82 -30.15
N PHE A 34 -9.47 8.93 -29.53
CA PHE A 34 -8.56 9.84 -28.82
C PHE A 34 -7.83 9.14 -27.67
N LEU A 35 -8.51 8.32 -26.86
CA LEU A 35 -7.89 7.63 -25.72
C LEU A 35 -6.75 6.68 -26.12
N ASN A 36 -6.73 6.19 -27.36
CA ASN A 36 -5.70 5.27 -27.85
C ASN A 36 -4.60 5.97 -28.66
N THR A 37 -4.61 7.31 -28.75
CA THR A 37 -3.57 8.05 -29.46
C THR A 37 -2.43 8.48 -28.53
N SER A 38 -1.23 8.64 -29.10
CA SER A 38 -0.05 9.14 -28.39
C SER A 38 -0.22 10.57 -27.87
N ASP A 39 -1.12 11.36 -28.46
CA ASP A 39 -1.43 12.72 -28.01
C ASP A 39 -2.22 12.74 -26.69
N ALA A 40 -3.11 11.77 -26.46
CA ALA A 40 -3.80 11.64 -25.18
C ALA A 40 -2.82 11.30 -24.05
N GLN A 41 -1.86 10.42 -24.31
CA GLN A 41 -0.79 10.09 -23.36
C GLN A 41 0.08 11.31 -23.04
N LYS A 42 0.50 12.08 -24.06
CA LYS A 42 1.25 13.32 -23.84
C LYS A 42 0.48 14.33 -23.00
N ARG A 43 -0.82 14.54 -23.27
CA ARG A 43 -1.65 15.51 -22.54
C ARG A 43 -1.83 15.12 -21.07
N ILE A 44 -2.06 13.84 -20.77
CA ILE A 44 -2.18 13.35 -19.39
C ILE A 44 -0.85 13.49 -18.64
N ASN A 45 0.27 13.18 -19.28
CA ASN A 45 1.59 13.32 -18.67
C ASN A 45 2.05 14.77 -18.50
N THR A 46 1.36 15.74 -19.13
CA THR A 46 1.66 17.18 -18.96
C THR A 46 1.05 17.75 -17.66
N ILE A 47 0.13 17.02 -17.00
CA ILE A 47 -0.59 17.48 -15.81
C ILE A 47 0.34 17.59 -14.58
N GLU A 48 1.24 16.63 -14.40
CA GLU A 48 2.23 16.66 -13.33
C GLU A 48 3.51 15.89 -13.73
N PRO A 49 4.25 16.39 -14.75
CA PRO A 49 5.32 15.64 -15.44
C PRO A 49 6.47 15.25 -14.52
N ASP A 50 6.71 16.02 -13.46
CA ASP A 50 7.83 15.83 -12.54
C ASP A 50 7.52 14.79 -11.44
N LYS A 51 6.25 14.37 -11.27
CA LYS A 51 5.83 13.49 -10.16
C LYS A 51 5.48 12.09 -10.61
N PHE A 52 4.84 11.94 -11.76
CA PHE A 52 4.46 10.63 -12.28
C PHE A 52 4.32 10.61 -13.80
N GLN A 53 4.60 9.46 -14.39
CA GLN A 53 4.37 9.14 -15.80
C GLN A 53 3.33 8.02 -15.87
N ILE A 54 2.29 8.23 -16.69
CA ILE A 54 1.21 7.29 -16.91
C ILE A 54 1.26 6.82 -18.37
N GLN A 55 1.22 5.51 -18.56
CA GLN A 55 1.16 4.86 -19.86
C GLN A 55 0.08 3.77 -19.81
N TRP A 56 -0.62 3.55 -20.91
CA TRP A 56 -1.59 2.46 -21.05
C TRP A 56 -1.54 1.90 -22.46
N GLU A 57 -1.86 0.61 -22.60
CA GLU A 57 -1.89 -0.05 -23.90
C GLU A 57 -3.18 0.28 -24.66
N SER A 58 -4.32 0.16 -23.98
CA SER A 58 -5.60 0.51 -24.56
C SER A 58 -6.52 1.09 -23.50
N ALA A 59 -7.30 2.09 -23.90
CA ALA A 59 -8.34 2.67 -23.07
C ALA A 59 -9.62 2.86 -23.87
N TRP A 60 -10.76 2.63 -23.22
CA TRP A 60 -12.06 2.82 -23.81
C TRP A 60 -13.05 3.36 -22.78
N THR A 61 -14.10 3.99 -23.29
CA THR A 61 -15.20 4.57 -22.52
C THR A 61 -16.48 3.88 -22.97
N PRO A 62 -17.08 2.99 -22.16
CA PRO A 62 -18.32 2.29 -22.53
C PRO A 62 -19.56 3.18 -22.45
N TYR A 63 -19.51 4.25 -21.66
CA TYR A 63 -20.52 5.29 -21.55
C TYR A 63 -19.85 6.55 -20.99
N PRO A 64 -20.43 7.75 -21.18
CA PRO A 64 -19.80 9.01 -20.79
C PRO A 64 -19.24 9.00 -19.37
N PHE A 65 -18.05 9.59 -19.21
CA PHE A 65 -17.34 9.78 -17.93
C PHE A 65 -16.79 8.53 -17.25
N ARG A 66 -17.02 7.33 -17.78
CA ARG A 66 -16.37 6.12 -17.25
C ARG A 66 -15.26 5.67 -18.17
N ILE A 67 -14.05 5.59 -17.64
CA ILE A 67 -12.86 5.18 -18.38
C ILE A 67 -12.46 3.79 -17.92
N HIS A 68 -12.16 2.92 -18.87
CA HIS A 68 -11.55 1.62 -18.69
C HIS A 68 -10.20 1.63 -19.38
N ALA A 69 -9.15 1.20 -18.69
CA ALA A 69 -7.81 1.07 -19.24
C ALA A 69 -7.28 -0.34 -19.00
N LYS A 70 -6.58 -0.87 -20.00
CA LYS A 70 -5.83 -2.13 -19.93
C LYS A 70 -4.34 -1.85 -19.91
N ASN A 71 -3.62 -2.63 -19.12
CA ASN A 71 -2.17 -2.58 -18.97
C ASN A 71 -1.68 -1.15 -18.71
N LEU A 72 -2.19 -0.58 -17.62
CA LEU A 72 -1.84 0.74 -17.14
C LEU A 72 -0.55 0.65 -16.32
N THR A 73 0.49 1.32 -16.77
CA THR A 73 1.76 1.48 -16.05
C THR A 73 1.85 2.90 -15.51
N ILE A 74 2.02 3.01 -14.20
CA ILE A 74 2.24 4.27 -13.50
C ILE A 74 3.63 4.23 -12.89
N LYS A 75 4.50 5.14 -13.28
CA LYS A 75 5.85 5.31 -12.74
C LYS A 75 5.93 6.63 -12.00
N GLY A 76 6.69 6.68 -10.92
CA GLY A 76 6.95 7.94 -10.22
C GLY A 76 8.19 7.86 -9.35
N ASN A 77 8.64 9.04 -8.92
CA ASN A 77 9.73 9.16 -7.97
C ASN A 77 9.21 9.72 -6.63
N SER A 78 9.71 9.18 -5.52
CA SER A 78 9.39 9.65 -4.18
C SER A 78 10.67 9.73 -3.36
N GLY A 79 11.38 10.85 -3.47
CA GLY A 79 12.68 11.06 -2.84
C GLY A 79 13.79 10.29 -3.58
N SER A 80 14.52 9.43 -2.88
CA SER A 80 15.59 8.59 -3.45
C SER A 80 15.09 7.22 -3.98
N LYS A 81 13.78 7.06 -4.18
CA LYS A 81 13.15 5.77 -4.51
C LYS A 81 12.17 5.90 -5.65
N GLU A 82 12.41 5.09 -6.66
CA GLU A 82 11.50 4.89 -7.77
C GLU A 82 10.44 3.85 -7.41
N TRP A 83 9.22 4.12 -7.85
CA TRP A 83 8.13 3.18 -7.76
C TRP A 83 7.44 3.04 -9.11
N GLN A 84 7.00 1.82 -9.40
CA GLN A 84 6.22 1.47 -10.56
C GLN A 84 5.03 0.62 -10.12
N ALA A 85 3.86 0.94 -10.62
CA ALA A 85 2.65 0.16 -10.46
C ALA A 85 2.11 -0.22 -11.84
N ASP A 86 2.12 -1.50 -12.14
CA ASP A 86 1.50 -2.05 -13.34
C ASP A 86 0.14 -2.65 -12.96
N VAL A 87 -0.90 -2.20 -13.64
CA VAL A 87 -2.29 -2.58 -13.39
C VAL A 87 -2.87 -3.17 -14.66
N HIS A 88 -3.24 -4.45 -14.62
CA HIS A 88 -3.77 -5.13 -15.80
C HIS A 88 -5.10 -4.54 -16.27
N THR A 89 -6.02 -4.25 -15.34
CA THR A 89 -7.28 -3.58 -15.66
C THR A 89 -7.59 -2.50 -14.64
N ALA A 90 -7.74 -1.26 -15.12
CA ALA A 90 -8.19 -0.13 -14.33
C ALA A 90 -9.53 0.36 -14.85
N SER A 91 -10.42 0.79 -13.96
CA SER A 91 -11.66 1.45 -14.33
C SER A 91 -11.97 2.54 -13.34
N ALA A 92 -12.41 3.70 -13.81
CA ALA A 92 -12.72 4.84 -12.96
C ALA A 92 -13.83 5.68 -13.57
N THR A 93 -14.58 6.40 -12.72
CA THR A 93 -15.64 7.31 -13.14
C THR A 93 -15.25 8.73 -12.79
N LEU A 94 -15.30 9.65 -13.75
CA LEU A 94 -15.09 11.08 -13.55
C LEU A 94 -16.41 11.73 -13.15
N SER A 95 -16.39 12.64 -12.19
CA SER A 95 -17.59 13.38 -11.83
C SER A 95 -17.75 14.62 -12.71
N LEU A 96 -18.86 14.68 -13.45
CA LEU A 96 -19.25 15.80 -14.31
C LEU A 96 -19.41 17.16 -13.58
N PRO A 97 -20.05 17.27 -12.41
CA PRO A 97 -20.25 18.58 -11.76
C PRO A 97 -18.94 19.21 -11.25
N SER A 98 -17.94 18.40 -10.90
CA SER A 98 -16.62 18.88 -10.46
C SER A 98 -15.82 19.45 -11.63
N LEU A 99 -15.94 18.87 -12.82
CA LEU A 99 -15.27 19.38 -14.04
C LEU A 99 -15.73 20.81 -14.38
N MET A 100 -17.02 21.13 -14.17
CA MET A 100 -17.53 22.51 -14.35
C MET A 100 -16.93 23.50 -13.36
N ARG A 101 -16.37 23.02 -12.25
CA ARG A 101 -15.73 23.81 -11.18
C ARG A 101 -14.20 23.78 -11.24
N HIS A 102 -13.61 23.28 -12.33
CA HIS A 102 -12.16 23.06 -12.47
C HIS A 102 -11.56 22.07 -11.44
N GLU A 103 -12.37 21.14 -10.94
CA GLU A 103 -11.93 20.08 -10.03
C GLU A 103 -11.98 18.71 -10.71
N VAL A 104 -10.92 17.90 -10.58
CA VAL A 104 -10.87 16.55 -11.12
C VAL A 104 -11.16 15.55 -10.01
N LYS A 105 -12.44 15.15 -9.89
CA LYS A 105 -12.85 14.12 -8.94
C LYS A 105 -13.08 12.78 -9.64
N VAL A 106 -12.34 11.77 -9.17
CA VAL A 106 -12.31 10.40 -9.68
C VAL A 106 -12.96 9.49 -8.65
N CYS A 107 -14.05 8.84 -9.04
CA CYS A 107 -14.89 8.00 -8.20
C CYS A 107 -14.88 6.54 -8.68
N ASN A 108 -15.15 5.62 -7.75
CA ASN A 108 -15.40 4.19 -8.04
C ASN A 108 -14.26 3.56 -8.84
N VAL A 109 -13.05 3.74 -8.32
CA VAL A 109 -11.84 3.20 -8.93
C VAL A 109 -11.79 1.70 -8.67
N LYS A 110 -11.77 0.91 -9.74
CA LYS A 110 -11.62 -0.54 -9.71
C LYS A 110 -10.31 -0.92 -10.37
N LEU A 111 -9.41 -1.52 -9.61
CA LEU A 111 -8.13 -2.02 -10.10
C LEU A 111 -8.13 -3.55 -10.01
N LYS A 112 -7.66 -4.20 -11.07
CA LYS A 112 -7.44 -5.64 -11.08
C LYS A 112 -6.01 -5.98 -11.46
N ASP A 113 -5.49 -6.97 -10.76
CA ASP A 113 -4.16 -7.56 -10.91
C ASP A 113 -3.05 -6.50 -10.93
N ILE A 114 -2.53 -6.19 -9.74
CA ILE A 114 -1.57 -5.09 -9.53
C ILE A 114 -0.19 -5.68 -9.28
N THR A 115 0.79 -5.29 -10.07
CA THR A 115 2.20 -5.51 -9.78
C THR A 115 2.82 -4.22 -9.27
N TYR A 116 3.21 -4.20 -8.00
CA TYR A 116 3.88 -3.06 -7.39
C TYR A 116 5.37 -3.35 -7.25
N THR A 117 6.20 -2.50 -7.86
CA THR A 117 7.66 -2.56 -7.76
C THR A 117 8.19 -1.28 -7.12
N ARG A 118 9.05 -1.42 -6.11
CA ARG A 118 9.77 -0.29 -5.49
C ARG A 118 11.25 -0.61 -5.37
N GLN A 119 12.07 0.27 -5.93
CA GLN A 119 13.52 0.15 -5.96
C GLN A 119 14.20 1.46 -5.52
N ALA A 120 15.48 1.40 -5.17
CA ALA A 120 16.28 2.61 -5.03
C ALA A 120 16.42 3.25 -6.40
N ALA A 121 16.39 4.58 -6.48
CA ALA A 121 16.58 5.27 -7.75
C ALA A 121 17.97 4.93 -8.31
N THR A 122 18.00 4.29 -9.48
CA THR A 122 19.26 3.99 -10.17
C THR A 122 19.69 5.28 -10.84
N SER A 123 20.58 6.03 -10.20
CA SER A 123 21.16 7.26 -10.73
C SER A 123 21.93 6.99 -12.03
N ALA A 124 21.22 6.99 -13.16
CA ALA A 124 21.78 7.02 -14.52
C ALA A 124 20.80 7.59 -15.57
N ALA A 125 19.67 8.15 -15.15
CA ALA A 125 18.83 9.02 -15.99
C ALA A 125 18.82 10.40 -15.34
N ALA A 126 19.05 11.45 -16.14
CA ALA A 126 19.29 12.82 -15.71
C ALA A 126 18.42 13.25 -14.50
N PRO A 127 19.01 13.95 -13.50
CA PRO A 127 18.26 14.34 -12.33
C PRO A 127 17.14 15.31 -12.72
N LEU A 128 15.90 14.95 -12.42
CA LEU A 128 14.87 15.96 -12.16
C LEU A 128 15.26 16.61 -10.83
N THR A 129 16.14 17.62 -10.94
CA THR A 129 16.61 18.58 -9.94
C THR A 129 16.62 18.08 -8.50
N ALA A 130 17.75 17.49 -8.12
CA ALA A 130 18.16 17.36 -6.73
C ALA A 130 18.29 18.76 -6.10
N ILE A 131 17.47 19.06 -5.08
CA ILE A 131 17.78 20.13 -4.14
C ILE A 131 18.54 19.47 -3.00
N ASN A 132 19.87 19.55 -3.08
CA ASN A 132 20.78 19.30 -1.97
C ASN A 132 20.50 20.34 -0.88
N ASN A 133 20.30 19.87 0.35
CA ASN A 133 20.38 20.73 1.53
C ASN A 133 21.25 20.00 2.55
N GLU A 134 22.56 20.28 2.51
CA GLU A 134 23.44 20.15 3.66
C GLU A 134 24.03 21.54 3.95
N ASP A 135 23.70 22.02 5.14
CA ASP A 135 24.45 22.86 6.05
C ASP A 135 24.76 24.35 5.80
N ASN A 136 24.25 25.12 6.78
CA ASN A 136 24.85 26.26 7.49
C ASN A 136 24.72 27.69 6.95
N ASN A 137 23.71 28.37 7.50
CA ASN A 137 23.79 29.62 8.26
C ASN A 137 24.64 30.78 7.68
N SER A 138 23.98 31.76 7.06
CA SER A 138 24.25 33.19 7.26
C SER A 138 23.23 34.06 6.50
N LEU A 139 22.86 35.16 7.14
CA LEU A 139 21.78 36.08 6.82
C LEU A 139 22.09 37.01 5.63
N THR A 140 20.99 37.59 5.12
CA THR A 140 20.84 38.79 4.28
C THR A 140 21.00 38.63 2.77
N GLY A 141 19.89 38.89 2.07
CA GLY A 141 19.79 39.01 0.62
C GLY A 141 18.37 38.68 0.15
N ALA A 142 17.45 39.63 0.31
CA ALA A 142 16.12 39.51 -0.28
C ALA A 142 16.24 39.57 -1.81
N VAL A 143 15.98 38.46 -2.49
CA VAL A 143 15.60 38.40 -3.90
C VAL A 143 14.60 37.25 -4.07
N GLU A 144 13.34 37.65 -4.22
CA GLU A 144 12.42 37.16 -5.26
C GLU A 144 12.17 35.64 -5.38
N GLY A 145 11.13 35.20 -4.66
CA GLY A 145 10.09 34.26 -5.09
C GLY A 145 10.43 33.16 -6.10
N ASP A 146 10.93 32.02 -5.62
CA ASP A 146 10.73 30.75 -6.31
C ASP A 146 9.26 30.32 -6.12
N GLU A 147 8.40 30.75 -7.05
CA GLU A 147 7.03 30.26 -7.17
C GLU A 147 7.04 28.74 -7.39
N LYS A 148 6.77 27.98 -6.33
CA LYS A 148 6.33 26.59 -6.43
C LYS A 148 5.18 26.52 -7.43
N LYS A 149 5.46 26.06 -8.65
CA LYS A 149 4.51 25.86 -9.75
C LYS A 149 3.28 25.10 -9.25
N LYS A 150 2.23 25.85 -8.88
CA LYS A 150 0.95 25.31 -8.38
C LYS A 150 0.28 24.61 -9.55
N SER A 151 0.07 23.30 -9.45
CA SER A 151 -0.78 22.58 -10.39
C SER A 151 -2.20 23.19 -10.33
N PRO A 152 -2.81 23.57 -11.47
CA PRO A 152 -4.08 24.30 -11.50
C PRO A 152 -5.31 23.43 -11.20
N TRP A 153 -5.15 22.13 -10.91
CA TRP A 153 -6.24 21.17 -10.74
C TRP A 153 -6.26 20.58 -9.33
N ASP A 154 -7.43 20.65 -8.69
CA ASP A 154 -7.69 19.97 -7.41
C ASP A 154 -8.12 18.52 -7.71
N PHE A 155 -7.35 17.55 -7.22
CA PHE A 155 -7.65 16.13 -7.41
C PHE A 155 -8.30 15.54 -6.18
N VAL A 156 -9.47 14.92 -6.37
CA VAL A 156 -10.17 14.16 -5.34
C VAL A 156 -10.34 12.72 -5.81
N LEU A 157 -9.70 11.78 -5.09
CA LEU A 157 -9.90 10.35 -5.31
C LEU A 157 -10.93 9.85 -4.29
N SER A 158 -11.96 9.14 -4.75
CA SER A 158 -13.04 8.60 -3.91
C SER A 158 -13.37 7.15 -4.26
N GLY A 159 -13.51 6.29 -3.26
CA GLY A 159 -13.95 4.90 -3.42
C GLY A 159 -13.00 4.05 -4.27
N VAL A 160 -12.08 3.34 -3.61
CA VAL A 160 -11.07 2.49 -4.24
C VAL A 160 -11.34 1.02 -3.92
N LYS A 161 -11.47 0.22 -4.97
CA LYS A 161 -11.60 -1.24 -4.92
C LYS A 161 -10.47 -1.87 -5.72
N ILE A 162 -9.71 -2.74 -5.07
CA ILE A 162 -8.62 -3.51 -5.66
C ILE A 162 -8.98 -4.98 -5.51
N CYS A 163 -8.91 -5.77 -6.58
CA CYS A 163 -9.22 -7.20 -6.54
C CYS A 163 -8.28 -8.01 -7.44
N GLY A 164 -8.07 -9.29 -7.14
CA GLY A 164 -7.39 -10.23 -8.03
C GLY A 164 -6.03 -10.67 -7.51
N HIS A 165 -5.09 -10.91 -8.42
CA HIS A 165 -3.75 -11.40 -8.13
C HIS A 165 -2.76 -10.23 -8.11
N HIS A 166 -2.18 -9.98 -6.95
CA HIS A 166 -1.26 -8.89 -6.72
C HIS A 166 0.15 -9.43 -6.52
N THR A 167 1.10 -8.82 -7.22
CA THR A 167 2.53 -9.11 -7.04
C THR A 167 3.17 -7.91 -6.33
N LEU A 168 3.90 -8.17 -5.26
CA LEU A 168 4.68 -7.17 -4.54
C LEU A 168 6.15 -7.44 -4.75
N LYS A 169 6.91 -6.43 -5.20
CA LYS A 169 8.37 -6.45 -5.28
C LYS A 169 8.91 -5.20 -4.62
N SER A 170 9.70 -5.38 -3.57
CA SER A 170 10.39 -4.29 -2.88
C SER A 170 11.83 -4.72 -2.61
N SER A 171 12.67 -3.78 -2.20
CA SER A 171 14.07 -4.08 -1.86
C SER A 171 14.26 -5.08 -0.71
N ARG A 172 13.21 -5.43 0.05
CA ARG A 172 13.29 -6.35 1.20
C ARG A 172 12.37 -7.56 1.12
N LEU A 173 11.33 -7.46 0.29
CA LEU A 173 10.23 -8.41 0.27
C LEU A 173 9.71 -8.57 -1.15
N ALA A 174 9.53 -9.81 -1.57
CA ALA A 174 8.84 -10.17 -2.80
C ALA A 174 7.73 -11.17 -2.48
N GLY A 175 6.56 -11.06 -3.10
CA GLY A 175 5.47 -11.98 -2.80
C GLY A 175 4.33 -11.92 -3.79
N VAL A 176 3.53 -13.00 -3.77
CA VAL A 176 2.29 -13.13 -4.53
C VAL A 176 1.14 -13.19 -3.53
N LEU A 177 0.15 -12.34 -3.78
CA LEU A 177 -0.99 -12.10 -2.94
C LEU A 177 -2.25 -12.25 -3.79
N GLU A 178 -3.32 -12.78 -3.24
CA GLU A 178 -4.61 -12.83 -3.91
C GLU A 178 -5.67 -12.28 -2.97
N GLY A 179 -6.55 -11.40 -3.44
CA GLY A 179 -7.59 -10.90 -2.55
C GLY A 179 -8.30 -9.65 -3.02
N LYS A 180 -8.87 -8.95 -2.04
CA LYS A 180 -9.66 -7.73 -2.24
C LYS A 180 -9.31 -6.69 -1.18
N ILE A 181 -9.22 -5.45 -1.62
CA ILE A 181 -9.14 -4.26 -0.77
C ILE A 181 -10.29 -3.35 -1.20
N ASP A 182 -11.20 -3.03 -0.29
CA ASP A 182 -12.34 -2.14 -0.53
C ASP A 182 -12.26 -0.99 0.46
N THR A 183 -12.19 0.24 -0.03
CA THR A 183 -11.96 1.41 0.82
C THR A 183 -12.76 2.59 0.29
N ASP A 184 -13.40 3.32 1.21
CA ASP A 184 -13.89 4.67 0.92
C ASP A 184 -12.79 5.69 1.19
N LEU A 185 -11.74 5.62 0.38
CA LEU A 185 -10.60 6.52 0.43
C LEU A 185 -11.00 7.89 -0.09
N GLU A 186 -10.73 8.95 0.66
CA GLU A 186 -10.82 10.33 0.20
C GLU A 186 -9.45 11.01 0.32
N ILE A 187 -8.90 11.45 -0.81
CA ILE A 187 -7.65 12.21 -0.85
C ILE A 187 -7.90 13.51 -1.60
N ASN A 188 -7.59 14.63 -0.97
CA ASN A 188 -7.54 15.94 -1.62
C ASN A 188 -6.09 16.40 -1.76
N THR A 189 -5.64 16.58 -3.00
CA THR A 189 -4.23 16.94 -3.27
C THR A 189 -3.88 18.38 -2.92
N LYS A 190 -4.84 19.31 -2.85
CA LYS A 190 -4.59 20.74 -2.57
C LYS A 190 -4.16 20.98 -1.13
N ASN A 191 -4.98 20.51 -0.20
CA ASN A 191 -4.74 20.60 1.25
C ASN A 191 -4.00 19.38 1.79
N GLY A 192 -3.80 18.34 0.97
CA GLY A 192 -3.18 17.10 1.41
C GLY A 192 -4.01 16.37 2.44
N LEU A 193 -5.33 16.53 2.47
CA LEU A 193 -6.20 15.84 3.41
C LEU A 193 -6.46 14.42 2.92
N LEU A 194 -6.16 13.44 3.78
CA LEU A 194 -6.39 12.02 3.58
C LEU A 194 -7.38 11.53 4.63
N SER A 195 -8.40 10.78 4.22
CA SER A 195 -9.26 10.03 5.13
C SER A 195 -9.71 8.71 4.51
N VAL A 196 -10.07 7.74 5.36
CA VAL A 196 -10.66 6.46 4.96
C VAL A 196 -11.79 6.13 5.93
N GLY A 197 -13.02 6.08 5.43
CA GLY A 197 -14.22 5.86 6.26
C GLY A 197 -14.49 4.41 6.62
N ASP A 198 -14.33 3.49 5.66
CA ASP A 198 -14.55 2.04 5.86
C ASP A 198 -13.60 1.26 4.94
N GLY A 199 -12.42 0.93 5.46
CA GLY A 199 -11.44 0.11 4.76
C GLY A 199 -11.56 -1.35 5.14
N LYS A 200 -11.65 -2.24 4.16
CA LYS A 200 -11.69 -3.70 4.31
C LYS A 200 -10.61 -4.34 3.46
N ILE A 201 -9.87 -5.27 4.05
CA ILE A 201 -8.82 -6.03 3.38
C ILE A 201 -9.07 -7.51 3.65
N SER A 202 -9.14 -8.29 2.58
CA SER A 202 -9.18 -9.76 2.62
C SER A 202 -8.13 -10.26 1.64
N ILE A 203 -6.97 -10.67 2.15
CA ILE A 203 -5.83 -11.11 1.34
C ILE A 203 -5.38 -12.49 1.77
N THR A 204 -5.18 -13.37 0.79
CA THR A 204 -4.41 -14.61 0.90
C THR A 204 -2.99 -14.35 0.42
N ILE A 205 -2.01 -14.77 1.20
CA ILE A 205 -0.58 -14.72 0.85
C ILE A 205 -0.19 -16.11 0.35
N ASN A 206 0.13 -16.24 -0.93
CA ASN A 206 0.55 -17.51 -1.52
C ASN A 206 2.03 -17.77 -1.28
N THR A 207 2.85 -16.72 -1.28
CA THR A 207 4.26 -16.82 -0.89
C THR A 207 4.78 -15.42 -0.57
N LEU A 208 5.64 -15.34 0.44
CA LEU A 208 6.42 -14.15 0.75
C LEU A 208 7.88 -14.56 0.95
N LYS A 209 8.77 -13.91 0.22
CA LYS A 209 10.21 -14.11 0.24
C LYS A 209 10.94 -12.86 0.70
N ASN A 210 12.12 -13.03 1.29
CA ASN A 210 13.01 -11.91 1.63
C ASN A 210 13.88 -11.48 0.42
N ASP A 211 14.75 -10.51 0.64
CA ASP A 211 15.76 -10.03 -0.30
C ASP A 211 16.77 -11.11 -0.76
N LYS A 212 16.93 -12.18 0.02
CA LYS A 212 17.79 -13.33 -0.30
C LYS A 212 17.05 -14.46 -1.04
N ASP A 213 15.85 -14.18 -1.54
CA ASP A 213 14.93 -15.14 -2.17
C ASP A 213 14.51 -16.32 -1.27
N GLN A 214 14.69 -16.20 0.05
CA GLN A 214 14.27 -17.22 1.01
C GLN A 214 12.80 -17.03 1.36
N GLU A 215 12.02 -18.12 1.33
CA GLU A 215 10.63 -18.10 1.78
C GLU A 215 10.52 -17.78 3.27
N ILE A 216 9.79 -16.71 3.59
CA ILE A 216 9.39 -16.32 4.94
C ILE A 216 8.00 -16.89 5.24
N VAL A 217 7.06 -16.77 4.30
CA VAL A 217 5.68 -17.23 4.44
C VAL A 217 5.32 -18.11 3.26
N LYS A 218 4.85 -19.33 3.53
CA LYS A 218 4.35 -20.24 2.48
C LYS A 218 2.85 -20.08 2.24
N GLU A 219 2.10 -19.74 3.28
CA GLU A 219 0.66 -19.53 3.18
C GLU A 219 0.26 -18.56 4.28
N GLY A 220 -0.60 -17.61 3.96
CA GLY A 220 -1.13 -16.71 4.96
C GLY A 220 -2.48 -16.14 4.56
N LYS A 221 -3.17 -15.61 5.55
CA LYS A 221 -4.45 -14.94 5.40
C LYS A 221 -4.45 -13.70 6.28
N ILE A 222 -4.89 -12.58 5.71
CA ILE A 222 -5.06 -11.30 6.36
C ILE A 222 -6.50 -10.89 6.14
N GLU A 223 -7.23 -10.72 7.23
CA GLU A 223 -8.54 -10.08 7.27
C GLU A 223 -8.39 -8.83 8.11
N SER A 224 -8.78 -7.66 7.60
CA SER A 224 -8.75 -6.45 8.41
C SER A 224 -9.82 -5.45 8.05
N ARG A 225 -10.20 -4.67 9.07
CA ARG A 225 -10.97 -3.45 8.96
C ARG A 225 -10.13 -2.30 9.47
N PHE A 226 -10.11 -1.20 8.74
CA PHE A 226 -9.34 -0.03 9.13
C PHE A 226 -10.05 1.26 8.75
N THR A 227 -9.79 2.30 9.53
CA THR A 227 -10.25 3.66 9.25
C THR A 227 -9.10 4.61 9.47
N ILE A 228 -9.08 5.69 8.69
CA ILE A 228 -8.11 6.77 8.81
C ILE A 228 -8.90 8.05 9.01
N SER A 229 -8.79 8.63 10.21
CA SER A 229 -9.39 9.93 10.49
C SER A 229 -8.74 11.01 9.62
N PRO A 230 -9.48 12.07 9.22
CA PRO A 230 -8.96 13.13 8.37
C PRO A 230 -7.61 13.69 8.85
N VAL A 231 -6.60 13.62 8.00
CA VAL A 231 -5.24 14.05 8.31
C VAL A 231 -4.56 14.71 7.12
N ALA A 232 -3.91 15.86 7.36
CA ALA A 232 -3.09 16.56 6.37
C ALA A 232 -1.76 15.81 6.15
N PHE A 233 -1.78 14.73 5.36
CA PHE A 233 -0.66 13.78 5.25
C PHE A 233 0.63 14.39 4.69
N LYS A 234 0.54 15.50 3.93
CA LYS A 234 1.70 16.19 3.36
C LYS A 234 2.59 16.86 4.41
N GLU A 235 2.01 17.23 5.54
CA GLU A 235 2.71 17.92 6.64
C GLU A 235 3.20 16.93 7.70
N LYS A 236 2.78 15.66 7.61
CA LYS A 236 3.07 14.63 8.62
C LYS A 236 4.26 13.78 8.21
N ARG A 237 5.17 13.54 9.15
CA ARG A 237 6.27 12.58 8.94
C ARG A 237 5.77 11.15 9.06
N ARG A 238 6.58 10.22 8.52
CA ARG A 238 6.32 8.77 8.64
C ARG A 238 6.33 8.36 10.11
N GLY A 239 5.15 8.04 10.65
CA GLY A 239 4.93 7.68 12.06
C GLY A 239 3.90 8.57 12.76
N GLU A 240 3.77 9.84 12.34
CA GLU A 240 2.79 10.79 12.86
C GLU A 240 1.36 10.53 12.33
N LEU A 241 1.22 9.58 11.41
CA LEU A 241 -0.06 9.11 10.88
C LEU A 241 -0.70 8.02 11.75
N LEU A 242 0.08 7.34 12.61
CA LEU A 242 -0.43 6.27 13.48
C LEU A 242 -1.59 6.73 14.37
N PRO A 243 -1.58 7.94 14.97
CA PRO A 243 -2.70 8.44 15.78
C PRO A 243 -4.03 8.60 15.03
N TYR A 244 -4.02 8.57 13.69
CA TYR A 244 -5.22 8.70 12.88
C TYR A 244 -5.75 7.34 12.40
N LEU A 245 -4.96 6.28 12.58
CA LEU A 245 -5.30 4.92 12.19
C LEU A 245 -6.04 4.20 13.31
N ALA A 246 -7.21 3.66 12.99
CA ALA A 246 -7.80 2.55 13.73
C ALA A 246 -7.78 1.30 12.84
N LEU A 247 -7.41 0.16 13.42
CA LEU A 247 -7.19 -1.09 12.70
C LEU A 247 -7.60 -2.27 13.58
N ASP A 248 -8.48 -3.11 13.06
CA ASP A 248 -8.80 -4.42 13.58
C ASP A 248 -8.36 -5.45 12.54
N ALA A 249 -7.35 -6.24 12.84
CA ALA A 249 -6.77 -7.21 11.91
C ALA A 249 -6.63 -8.60 12.52
N ALA A 250 -6.96 -9.62 11.74
CA ALA A 250 -6.67 -11.01 12.00
C ALA A 250 -5.72 -11.53 10.93
N ILE A 251 -4.58 -12.07 11.37
CA ILE A 251 -3.53 -12.59 10.49
C ILE A 251 -3.22 -14.00 10.92
N THR A 252 -3.25 -14.93 9.97
CA THR A 252 -2.79 -16.31 10.16
C THR A 252 -1.77 -16.65 9.10
N ALA A 253 -0.63 -17.24 9.44
CA ALA A 253 0.39 -17.58 8.45
C ALA A 253 1.23 -18.79 8.84
N GLN A 254 1.70 -19.52 7.83
CA GLN A 254 2.70 -20.58 7.96
C GLN A 254 4.09 -20.01 7.67
N MET A 255 4.83 -19.74 8.74
CA MET A 255 6.15 -19.15 8.71
C MET A 255 7.21 -20.21 8.40
N LYS A 256 7.94 -20.02 7.31
CA LYS A 256 9.12 -20.81 6.95
C LYS A 256 10.42 -20.24 7.48
N ASN A 257 10.41 -18.96 7.85
CA ASN A 257 11.52 -18.32 8.51
C ASN A 257 11.05 -17.25 9.52
N LEU A 258 11.46 -17.38 10.79
CA LEU A 258 11.19 -16.42 11.86
C LEU A 258 12.24 -15.29 11.95
N ASP A 259 13.32 -15.33 11.17
CA ASP A 259 14.37 -14.30 11.13
C ASP A 259 13.82 -12.91 10.75
N ILE A 260 12.61 -12.83 10.19
CA ILE A 260 11.92 -11.55 9.93
C ILE A 260 11.75 -10.71 11.21
N PHE A 261 11.69 -11.36 12.38
CA PHE A 261 11.58 -10.68 13.68
C PHE A 261 12.93 -10.24 14.25
N ASP A 262 14.06 -10.73 13.72
CA ASP A 262 15.40 -10.43 14.23
C ASP A 262 15.71 -8.94 14.24
N THR A 263 15.35 -8.23 13.16
CA THR A 263 15.74 -6.83 13.01
C THR A 263 15.20 -5.97 14.15
N HIS A 264 14.01 -6.28 14.65
CA HIS A 264 13.37 -5.54 15.73
C HIS A 264 13.78 -6.07 17.12
N LEU A 265 13.92 -7.39 17.27
CA LEU A 265 14.26 -8.01 18.55
C LEU A 265 15.74 -7.86 18.93
N LYS A 266 16.66 -7.91 17.95
CA LYS A 266 18.08 -7.63 18.20
C LYS A 266 18.28 -6.20 18.65
N LYS A 267 17.63 -5.23 17.98
CA LYS A 267 17.74 -3.80 18.33
C LYS A 267 17.14 -3.45 19.70
N SER A 268 16.02 -4.07 20.06
CA SER A 268 15.29 -3.71 21.29
C SER A 268 15.64 -4.56 22.52
N ARG A 269 15.99 -5.84 22.32
CA ARG A 269 16.16 -6.83 23.40
C ARG A 269 17.44 -7.66 23.28
N GLY A 270 18.21 -7.51 22.21
CA GLY A 270 19.42 -8.31 21.95
C GLY A 270 19.12 -9.80 21.74
N ILE A 271 17.92 -10.13 21.26
CA ILE A 271 17.47 -11.51 21.02
C ILE A 271 17.44 -11.76 19.50
N GLY A 272 18.12 -12.82 19.06
CA GLY A 272 17.92 -13.40 17.73
C GLY A 272 16.95 -14.57 17.82
N LEU A 273 15.97 -14.61 16.92
CA LEU A 273 15.01 -15.68 16.76
C LEU A 273 15.11 -16.25 15.35
N SER A 274 15.28 -17.56 15.28
CA SER A 274 15.16 -18.31 14.04
C SER A 274 14.30 -19.55 14.25
N GLY A 275 13.80 -20.12 13.16
CA GLY A 275 12.91 -21.28 13.21
C GLY A 275 11.75 -21.17 12.24
N LYS A 276 10.77 -22.06 12.41
CA LYS A 276 9.58 -22.18 11.56
C LYS A 276 8.37 -22.43 12.44
N GLY A 277 7.17 -22.04 12.00
CA GLY A 277 5.99 -22.21 12.82
C GLY A 277 4.72 -21.59 12.26
N ALA A 278 3.61 -21.81 12.96
CA ALA A 278 2.33 -21.21 12.64
C ALA A 278 2.14 -19.90 13.43
N LEU A 279 1.94 -18.80 12.72
CA LEU A 279 1.60 -17.48 13.26
C LEU A 279 0.09 -17.32 13.32
N LYS A 280 -0.42 -16.86 14.47
CA LYS A 280 -1.76 -16.30 14.64
C LYS A 280 -1.63 -14.95 15.33
N CYS A 281 -2.18 -13.91 14.73
CA CYS A 281 -2.11 -12.55 15.25
C CYS A 281 -3.49 -11.88 15.16
N ALA A 282 -3.92 -11.29 16.26
CA ALA A 282 -5.06 -10.39 16.34
C ALA A 282 -4.52 -9.03 16.79
N ILE A 283 -4.78 -7.99 16.00
CA ILE A 283 -4.33 -6.62 16.27
C ILE A 283 -5.57 -5.75 16.42
N HIS A 284 -5.67 -5.08 17.56
CA HIS A 284 -6.66 -4.03 17.81
C HIS A 284 -5.89 -2.75 18.07
N LEU A 285 -5.96 -1.81 17.14
CA LEU A 285 -5.25 -0.53 17.21
C LEU A 285 -6.27 0.59 17.13
N LYS A 286 -6.15 1.58 18.01
CA LYS A 286 -6.91 2.82 17.91
C LYS A 286 -6.03 3.99 18.33
N ASN A 287 -6.07 5.06 17.54
CA ASN A 287 -5.29 6.26 17.78
C ASN A 287 -3.79 5.98 18.02
N GLY A 288 -3.22 5.05 17.24
CA GLY A 288 -1.81 4.66 17.33
C GLY A 288 -1.45 3.83 18.57
N LYS A 289 -2.42 3.42 19.40
CA LYS A 289 -2.21 2.57 20.57
C LYS A 289 -2.80 1.18 20.35
N LEU A 290 -2.06 0.15 20.73
CA LEU A 290 -2.59 -1.21 20.78
C LEU A 290 -3.55 -1.33 21.97
N LEU A 291 -4.69 -1.98 21.74
CA LEU A 291 -5.74 -2.17 22.72
C LEU A 291 -5.65 -3.58 23.33
N PRO A 292 -6.15 -3.77 24.57
CA PRO A 292 -6.33 -5.08 25.15
C PRO A 292 -7.09 -6.02 24.21
N GLY A 293 -6.69 -7.28 24.19
CA GLY A 293 -7.16 -8.27 23.21
C GLY A 293 -6.24 -8.42 22.01
N SER A 294 -5.34 -7.45 21.76
CA SER A 294 -4.26 -7.62 20.80
C SER A 294 -3.32 -8.74 21.25
N ARG A 295 -3.10 -9.73 20.39
CA ARG A 295 -2.28 -10.91 20.68
C ARG A 295 -1.59 -11.43 19.43
N LEU A 296 -0.30 -11.70 19.56
CA LEU A 296 0.51 -12.46 18.62
C LEU A 296 0.89 -13.78 19.27
N GLN A 297 0.72 -14.88 18.55
CA GLN A 297 1.16 -16.20 18.94
C GLN A 297 1.87 -16.86 17.76
N ILE A 298 3.04 -17.42 18.01
CA ILE A 298 3.75 -18.27 17.06
C ILE A 298 3.99 -19.59 17.76
N ASP A 299 3.39 -20.65 17.24
CA ASP A 299 3.69 -22.03 17.63
C ASP A 299 4.79 -22.53 16.68
N ALA A 300 6.00 -22.70 17.21
CA ALA A 300 7.20 -22.94 16.41
C ALA A 300 7.82 -24.31 16.71
N ASP A 301 8.03 -25.08 15.64
CA ASP A 301 8.78 -26.33 15.68
C ASP A 301 10.25 -25.98 15.43
N LYS A 302 11.16 -26.47 16.28
CA LYS A 302 12.60 -26.12 16.20
C LYS A 302 12.86 -24.60 16.28
N LEU A 303 12.23 -23.94 17.25
CA LEU A 303 12.56 -22.57 17.61
C LEU A 303 14.00 -22.50 18.11
N SER A 304 14.75 -21.51 17.65
CA SER A 304 16.06 -21.16 18.15
C SER A 304 16.06 -19.72 18.64
N ALA A 305 16.35 -19.52 19.92
CA ALA A 305 16.45 -18.21 20.54
C ALA A 305 17.87 -17.98 21.05
N ALA A 306 18.57 -17.02 20.45
CA ALA A 306 19.92 -16.64 20.83
C ALA A 306 19.91 -15.30 21.57
N LYS A 307 20.64 -15.22 22.68
CA LYS A 307 20.86 -13.99 23.43
C LYS A 307 22.29 -13.97 23.95
N ARG A 308 23.08 -12.99 23.48
CA ARG A 308 24.53 -12.93 23.73
C ARG A 308 25.19 -14.25 23.29
N ASP A 309 25.94 -14.90 24.19
CA ASP A 309 26.69 -16.13 23.92
C ASP A 309 25.89 -17.39 24.26
N TYR A 310 24.58 -17.27 24.49
CA TYR A 310 23.71 -18.40 24.81
C TYR A 310 22.65 -18.58 23.74
N MET A 311 22.32 -19.84 23.48
CA MET A 311 21.31 -20.23 22.51
C MET A 311 20.45 -21.36 23.08
N LEU A 312 19.14 -21.21 22.96
CA LEU A 312 18.16 -22.25 23.28
C LEU A 312 17.56 -22.76 21.97
N ARG A 313 17.49 -24.08 21.80
CA ARG A 313 16.83 -24.73 20.66
C ARG A 313 15.82 -25.76 21.12
N GLY A 314 14.64 -25.77 20.53
CA GLY A 314 13.61 -26.78 20.81
C GLY A 314 12.25 -26.35 20.33
N ASP A 315 11.22 -27.09 20.71
CA ASP A 315 9.84 -26.73 20.37
C ASP A 315 9.36 -25.63 21.30
N GLY A 316 8.82 -24.56 20.73
CA GLY A 316 8.57 -23.34 21.47
C GLY A 316 7.35 -22.57 21.03
N LYS A 317 6.90 -21.70 21.90
CA LYS A 317 5.79 -20.79 21.67
C LYS A 317 6.22 -19.37 22.00
N ILE A 318 6.03 -18.47 21.04
CA ILE A 318 6.22 -17.04 21.24
C ILE A 318 4.84 -16.43 21.41
N ILE A 319 4.61 -15.75 22.53
CA ILE A 319 3.36 -15.06 22.82
C ILE A 319 3.67 -13.61 23.12
N ALA A 320 3.02 -12.69 22.43
CA ALA A 320 2.98 -11.28 22.80
C ALA A 320 1.52 -10.84 22.93
N SER A 321 1.16 -10.15 24.01
CA SER A 321 -0.22 -9.72 24.23
C SER A 321 -0.31 -8.42 25.00
N VAL A 322 -1.32 -7.62 24.68
CA VAL A 322 -1.74 -6.48 25.49
C VAL A 322 -2.84 -6.95 26.42
N THR A 323 -2.57 -6.89 27.73
CA THR A 323 -3.50 -7.34 28.76
C THR A 323 -4.33 -6.18 29.29
N GLN A 324 -5.49 -6.45 29.89
CA GLN A 324 -6.26 -5.41 30.59
C GLN A 324 -5.54 -4.89 31.84
N LYS A 325 -4.59 -5.67 32.38
CA LYS A 325 -3.81 -5.30 33.58
C LYS A 325 -2.77 -4.23 33.28
N HIS A 326 -2.14 -4.29 32.09
CA HIS A 326 -1.14 -3.33 31.64
C HIS A 326 -1.43 -2.90 30.18
N PRO A 327 -2.50 -2.14 29.94
CA PRO A 327 -2.96 -1.79 28.59
C PRO A 327 -1.96 -0.95 27.80
N GLU A 328 -1.03 -0.29 28.48
CA GLU A 328 0.05 0.50 27.90
C GLU A 328 1.31 -0.30 27.53
N THR A 329 1.39 -1.58 27.93
CA THR A 329 2.58 -2.41 27.68
C THR A 329 2.25 -3.66 26.86
N LEU A 330 3.17 -4.01 25.97
CA LEU A 330 3.15 -5.29 25.28
C LEU A 330 3.96 -6.30 26.10
N GLU A 331 3.28 -7.26 26.73
CA GLU A 331 3.93 -8.36 27.43
C GLU A 331 4.36 -9.43 26.42
N GLY A 332 5.64 -9.80 26.43
CA GLY A 332 6.20 -10.84 25.56
C GLY A 332 6.77 -12.01 26.37
N LYS A 333 6.44 -13.24 25.96
CA LYS A 333 6.93 -14.49 26.56
C LYS A 333 7.40 -15.42 25.46
N ILE A 334 8.53 -16.08 25.70
CA ILE A 334 9.02 -17.19 24.88
C ILE A 334 9.04 -18.41 25.79
N LEU A 335 8.27 -19.42 25.43
CA LEU A 335 8.12 -20.66 26.18
C LEU A 335 8.74 -21.79 25.35
N PHE A 336 9.49 -22.67 25.98
CA PHE A 336 9.98 -23.90 25.36
C PHE A 336 9.29 -25.08 26.03
N ALA A 337 8.70 -25.98 25.25
CA ALA A 337 8.13 -27.22 25.74
C ALA A 337 9.23 -28.26 26.01
N ASN A 338 10.25 -28.23 25.16
CA ASN A 338 11.53 -28.92 25.33
C ASN A 338 12.62 -27.99 24.83
N PHE A 339 13.82 -28.10 25.38
CA PHE A 339 14.94 -27.31 24.87
C PHE A 339 16.30 -27.94 25.14
N GLN A 340 17.26 -27.54 24.32
CA GLN A 340 18.68 -27.76 24.49
C GLN A 340 19.34 -26.39 24.59
N ALA A 341 20.12 -26.20 25.65
CA ALA A 341 20.87 -24.98 25.90
C ALA A 341 22.31 -25.14 25.44
N TYR A 342 22.81 -24.16 24.71
CA TYR A 342 24.17 -24.12 24.19
C TYR A 342 24.86 -22.82 24.59
N ARG A 343 26.18 -22.91 24.77
CA ARG A 343 27.07 -21.76 24.78
C ARG A 343 27.72 -21.64 23.41
N LEU A 344 27.65 -20.45 22.83
CA LEU A 344 28.31 -20.09 21.58
C LEU A 344 29.75 -19.66 21.90
N GLY A 345 30.72 -20.39 21.37
CA GLY A 345 32.14 -20.06 21.46
C GLY A 345 32.54 -18.91 20.52
N THR A 346 33.76 -18.41 20.71
CA THR A 346 34.37 -17.43 19.83
C THR A 346 34.69 -18.05 18.47
N GLU A 347 34.33 -17.35 17.41
CA GLU A 347 34.53 -17.75 16.02
C GLU A 347 36.03 -18.01 15.75
N HIS A 348 36.40 -19.27 15.49
CA HIS A 348 37.79 -19.64 15.15
C HIS A 348 38.07 -19.48 13.64
N ALA A 349 37.00 -19.47 12.82
CA ALA A 349 37.01 -19.12 11.39
C ALA A 349 35.63 -18.56 10.99
N PRO A 350 35.52 -17.71 9.94
CA PRO A 350 34.25 -17.10 9.55
C PRO A 350 33.17 -18.15 9.27
N GLY A 351 32.12 -18.16 10.08
CA GLY A 351 31.00 -19.11 9.96
C GLY A 351 31.08 -20.36 10.85
N ASP A 352 32.15 -20.56 11.64
CA ASP A 352 32.31 -21.71 12.54
C ASP A 352 32.36 -21.27 14.00
N LYS A 353 31.17 -21.14 14.62
CA LYS A 353 31.05 -20.96 16.07
C LYS A 353 30.96 -22.32 16.71
N THR A 354 31.91 -22.64 17.58
CA THR A 354 31.85 -23.84 18.40
C THR A 354 30.62 -23.79 19.32
N GLU A 355 29.68 -24.72 19.14
CA GLU A 355 28.49 -24.84 19.99
C GLU A 355 28.75 -25.87 21.08
N THR A 356 28.85 -25.45 22.34
CA THR A 356 28.98 -26.37 23.48
C THR A 356 27.61 -26.56 24.14
N MET A 357 27.08 -27.79 24.11
CA MET A 357 25.84 -28.11 24.82
C MET A 357 26.05 -28.00 26.34
N LEU A 358 25.20 -27.23 27.01
CA LEU A 358 25.23 -27.05 28.46
C LEU A 358 24.32 -28.06 29.15
N PHE A 359 23.05 -28.11 28.75
CA PHE A 359 22.05 -29.01 29.32
C PHE A 359 20.79 -29.12 28.42
N ARG A 360 19.93 -30.09 28.72
CA ARG A 360 18.64 -30.33 28.07
C ARG A 360 17.53 -30.29 29.12
N GLY A 361 16.37 -29.75 28.75
CA GLY A 361 15.18 -29.67 29.60
C GLY A 361 13.88 -29.76 28.83
#